data_AF-M1WIF1-F1
#
_entry.id   AF-M1WIF1-F1
#
_cell.length_a   1.000
_cell.length_b   1.000
_cell.length_c   1.000
_cell.angle_alpha   90.00
_cell.angle_beta   90.00
_cell.angle_gamma   90.00
#
_symmetry.space_group_name_H-M   'P 1'
#
loop_
_entity.id
_entity.type
_entity.pdbx_description
1 polymer ?
#
loop_
_entity_poly.entity_id
_entity_poly.type
_entity_poly.pdbx_seq_one_letter_code
_entity_poly.pdbx_strand_id
1 'polypeptide(L)'
;MDLRLGLRDPSWREDMSWPKVPSHAQATFAEAVLTAFAGMEPNMVLDHLQIHQDGLSDEQADVRRSIKGPNILPTHNAPSWIITPLKAILNPFNILLIVLAEGFAVLVVMVFISVLVHFWQEYRSSVTVFKL
;
A
#
# COMPACT_ATOMS: atom_id res chain seq x y z
N MET A 1 12.55 34.59 -30.41
CA MET A 1 12.32 33.87 -29.14
C MET A 1 11.47 32.66 -29.48
N ASP A 2 12.11 31.57 -29.90
CA ASP A 2 11.43 30.34 -30.31
C ASP A 2 11.91 29.20 -29.39
N LEU A 3 11.07 28.91 -28.39
CA LEU A 3 11.18 27.73 -27.52
C LEU A 3 10.79 26.49 -28.34
N ARG A 4 11.71 26.01 -29.17
CA ARG A 4 11.61 24.66 -29.73
C ARG A 4 11.85 23.67 -28.61
N LEU A 5 10.74 23.13 -28.10
CA LEU A 5 10.66 21.90 -27.31
C LEU A 5 11.52 20.82 -28.00
N GLY A 6 12.74 20.68 -27.49
CA GLY A 6 13.60 19.57 -27.82
C GLY A 6 12.86 18.29 -27.46
N LEU A 7 12.50 17.53 -28.49
CA LEU A 7 12.14 16.13 -28.39
C LEU A 7 13.20 15.48 -27.49
N ARG A 8 12.80 15.16 -26.26
CA ARG A 8 13.64 14.59 -25.21
C ARG A 8 14.01 13.18 -25.68
N ASP A 9 15.16 13.05 -26.33
CA ASP A 9 15.71 11.79 -26.79
C ASP A 9 15.68 10.77 -25.64
N PRO A 10 14.99 9.61 -25.75
CA PRO A 10 14.87 8.65 -24.66
C PRO A 10 16.20 7.98 -24.24
N SER A 11 17.29 8.22 -24.97
CA SER A 11 18.63 7.68 -24.71
C SER A 11 19.17 7.98 -23.30
N TRP A 12 18.78 9.10 -22.67
CA TRP A 12 19.15 9.42 -21.27
C TRP A 12 18.56 8.47 -20.22
N ARG A 13 17.66 7.55 -20.60
CA ARG A 13 17.13 6.54 -19.66
C ARG A 13 17.94 5.25 -19.67
N GLU A 14 18.74 5.01 -20.71
CA GLU A 14 19.45 3.73 -20.86
C GLU A 14 20.73 3.68 -20.01
N ASP A 15 21.38 4.82 -19.82
CA ASP A 15 22.60 5.03 -19.02
C ASP A 15 22.34 5.19 -17.51
N MET A 16 21.08 5.37 -17.10
CA MET A 16 20.73 5.49 -15.68
C MET A 16 20.62 4.11 -15.01
N SER A 17 21.49 3.85 -14.03
CA SER A 17 21.43 2.65 -13.18
C SER A 17 20.48 2.83 -11.99
N TRP A 18 20.34 4.05 -11.47
CA TRP A 18 19.53 4.36 -10.29
C TRP A 18 18.03 3.99 -10.38
N PRO A 19 17.34 4.00 -11.54
CA PRO A 19 15.95 3.58 -11.61
C PRO A 19 15.81 2.06 -11.74
N LYS A 20 16.91 1.33 -12.02
CA LYS A 20 16.94 -0.11 -12.24
C LYS A 20 17.01 -0.88 -10.91
N VAL A 21 16.39 -2.05 -10.92
CA VAL A 21 16.40 -2.99 -9.79
C VAL A 21 17.82 -3.58 -9.68
N PRO A 22 18.40 -3.71 -8.48
CA PRO A 22 19.71 -4.33 -8.32
C PRO A 22 19.65 -5.79 -8.78
N SER A 23 20.69 -6.26 -9.48
CA SER A 23 20.75 -7.60 -10.08
C SER A 23 20.64 -8.75 -9.06
N HIS A 24 20.90 -8.46 -7.78
CA HIS A 24 20.85 -9.42 -6.67
C HIS A 24 19.45 -9.53 -6.03
N ALA A 25 18.48 -8.73 -6.47
CA ALA A 25 17.10 -8.84 -5.99
C ALA A 25 16.46 -10.13 -6.53
N GLN A 26 15.97 -10.97 -5.61
CA GLN A 26 15.32 -12.25 -5.95
C GLN A 26 13.99 -12.04 -6.69
N ALA A 27 13.38 -10.85 -6.56
CA ALA A 27 12.15 -10.46 -7.21
C ALA A 27 11.98 -8.92 -7.22
N THR A 28 10.98 -8.43 -7.95
CA THR A 28 10.72 -7.00 -8.15
C THR A 28 9.85 -6.33 -7.08
N PHE A 29 9.41 -7.05 -6.04
CA PHE A 29 8.65 -6.46 -4.93
C PHE A 29 9.55 -5.64 -3.99
N ALA A 30 8.98 -4.63 -3.33
CA ALA A 30 9.72 -3.61 -2.59
C ALA A 30 10.69 -4.18 -1.54
N GLU A 31 10.26 -5.18 -0.76
CA GLU A 31 11.08 -5.77 0.30
C GLU A 31 12.31 -6.53 -0.25
N ALA A 32 12.17 -7.26 -1.36
CA ALA A 32 13.30 -7.95 -2.00
C ALA A 32 14.34 -6.94 -2.52
N VAL A 33 13.88 -5.82 -3.06
CA VAL A 33 14.75 -4.72 -3.53
C VAL A 33 15.49 -4.07 -2.36
N LEU A 34 14.78 -3.74 -1.29
CA LEU A 34 15.38 -3.14 -0.09
C LEU A 34 16.39 -4.09 0.57
N THR A 35 16.07 -5.38 0.64
CA THR A 35 16.97 -6.41 1.18
C THR A 35 18.23 -6.54 0.34
N ALA A 36 18.11 -6.46 -0.99
CA ALA A 36 19.25 -6.49 -1.90
C ALA A 36 20.17 -5.28 -1.71
N PHE A 37 19.62 -4.08 -1.50
CA PHE A 37 20.42 -2.89 -1.17
C PHE A 37 21.05 -2.97 0.23
N ALA A 38 20.32 -3.49 1.22
CA ALA A 38 20.81 -3.62 2.59
C ALA A 38 22.00 -4.59 2.72
N GLY A 39 22.09 -5.59 1.84
CA GLY A 39 23.20 -6.54 1.79
C GLY A 39 24.40 -6.09 0.94
N MET A 40 24.32 -4.94 0.27
CA MET A 40 25.36 -4.44 -0.64
C MET A 40 26.38 -3.56 0.10
N GLU A 41 27.63 -3.53 -0.37
CA GLU A 41 28.66 -2.66 0.17
C GLU A 41 28.32 -1.18 -0.09
N PRO A 42 28.54 -0.25 0.87
CA PRO A 42 28.07 1.13 0.77
C PRO A 42 28.50 1.88 -0.50
N ASN A 43 29.74 1.67 -0.98
CA ASN A 43 30.21 2.35 -2.19
C ASN A 43 29.55 1.77 -3.44
N MET A 44 29.27 0.46 -3.48
CA MET A 44 28.48 -0.14 -4.56
C MET A 44 27.05 0.39 -4.60
N VAL A 45 26.44 0.67 -3.45
CA VAL A 45 25.11 1.28 -3.39
C VAL A 45 25.14 2.71 -3.94
N LEU A 46 26.15 3.49 -3.56
CA LEU A 46 26.34 4.86 -4.05
C LEU A 46 26.58 4.89 -5.57
N ASP A 47 27.39 3.97 -6.09
CA ASP A 47 27.63 3.82 -7.52
C ASP A 47 26.35 3.41 -8.27
N HIS A 48 25.62 2.41 -7.78
CA HIS A 48 24.35 1.97 -8.38
C HIS A 48 23.31 3.09 -8.39
N LEU A 49 23.17 3.82 -7.28
CA LEU A 49 22.24 4.94 -7.16
C LEU A 49 22.76 6.22 -7.85
N GLN A 50 24.00 6.23 -8.34
CA GLN A 50 24.67 7.39 -8.93
C GLN A 50 24.60 8.60 -8.00
N ILE A 51 25.02 8.41 -6.74
CA ILE A 51 24.99 9.40 -5.65
C ILE A 51 26.40 9.58 -5.09
N HIS A 52 26.77 10.80 -4.73
CA HIS A 52 28.02 11.08 -4.03
C HIS A 52 27.86 10.91 -2.52
N GLN A 53 28.96 10.73 -1.78
CA GLN A 53 28.90 10.69 -0.31
C GLN A 53 28.31 11.98 0.30
N ASP A 54 28.50 13.11 -0.39
CA ASP A 54 27.93 14.40 -0.01
C ASP A 54 26.43 14.55 -0.36
N GLY A 55 25.85 13.54 -1.02
CA GLY A 55 24.44 13.49 -1.38
C GLY A 55 24.14 13.88 -2.84
N LEU A 56 22.91 14.35 -3.05
CA LEU A 56 22.40 14.85 -4.33
C LEU A 56 22.35 16.37 -4.32
N SER A 57 22.55 17.00 -5.48
CA SER A 57 22.22 18.42 -5.63
C SER A 57 20.70 18.63 -5.68
N ASP A 58 20.24 19.84 -5.37
CA ASP A 58 18.81 20.18 -5.36
C ASP A 58 18.17 19.94 -6.75
N GLU A 59 18.90 20.27 -7.83
CA GLU A 59 18.43 20.07 -9.19
C GLU A 59 18.30 18.59 -9.53
N GLN A 60 19.25 17.76 -9.08
CA GLN A 60 19.18 16.30 -9.27
C GLN A 60 18.03 15.69 -8.46
N ALA A 61 17.82 16.19 -7.23
CA ALA A 61 16.73 15.74 -6.37
C ALA A 61 15.37 16.05 -7.00
N ASP A 62 15.18 17.25 -7.54
CA ASP A 62 13.95 17.65 -8.23
C ASP A 62 13.70 16.83 -9.49
N VAL A 63 14.74 16.58 -10.29
CA VAL A 63 14.62 15.71 -11.47
C VAL A 63 14.21 14.30 -11.06
N ARG A 64 14.84 13.70 -10.04
CA ARG A 64 14.48 12.35 -9.59
C ARG A 64 13.08 12.29 -8.97
N ARG A 65 12.68 13.32 -8.23
CA ARG A 65 11.33 13.47 -7.67
C ARG A 65 10.27 13.56 -8.76
N SER A 66 10.55 14.25 -9.87
CA SER A 66 9.65 14.31 -11.03
C SER A 66 9.45 12.94 -11.72
N ILE A 67 10.42 12.03 -11.59
CA ILE A 67 10.39 10.70 -12.21
C ILE A 67 9.72 9.66 -11.31
N LYS A 68 10.10 9.60 -10.02
CA LYS A 68 9.58 8.59 -9.07
C LYS A 68 8.29 9.02 -8.37
N GLY A 69 7.99 10.33 -8.39
CA GLY A 69 6.91 10.89 -7.61
C GLY A 69 7.30 11.13 -6.14
N PRO A 70 6.35 11.62 -5.34
CA PRO A 70 6.60 11.91 -3.92
C PRO A 70 6.77 10.62 -3.10
N ASN A 71 7.74 10.60 -2.19
CA ASN A 71 7.95 9.48 -1.27
C ASN A 71 6.93 9.52 -0.11
N ILE A 72 5.67 9.23 -0.44
CA ILE A 72 4.55 9.20 0.51
C ILE A 72 3.99 7.79 0.49
N LEU A 73 3.89 7.16 1.67
CA LEU A 73 3.20 5.88 1.82
C LEU A 73 1.74 6.07 1.42
N PRO A 74 1.17 5.21 0.57
CA PRO A 74 -0.25 5.22 0.29
C PRO A 74 -1.01 5.07 1.60
N THR A 75 -1.65 6.14 2.07
CA THR A 75 -2.54 6.05 3.23
C THR A 75 -3.76 5.26 2.80
N HIS A 76 -3.80 3.98 3.15
CA HIS A 76 -5.00 3.18 2.97
C HIS A 76 -6.07 3.75 3.90
N ASN A 77 -6.98 4.54 3.34
CA ASN A 77 -8.13 5.05 4.10
C ASN A 77 -8.81 3.86 4.77
N ALA A 78 -8.95 3.91 6.10
CA ALA A 78 -9.65 2.88 6.84
C ALA A 78 -11.02 2.65 6.19
N PRO A 79 -11.43 1.39 5.95
CA PRO A 79 -12.73 1.11 5.37
C PRO A 79 -13.79 1.84 6.20
N SER A 80 -14.61 2.66 5.54
CA SER A 80 -15.45 3.64 6.25
C SER A 80 -16.27 2.93 7.33
N TRP A 81 -16.06 3.31 8.59
CA TRP A 81 -16.69 2.69 9.76
C TRP A 81 -18.22 2.55 9.68
N ILE A 82 -18.88 3.28 8.76
CA ILE A 82 -20.33 3.24 8.49
C ILE A 82 -20.73 2.16 7.48
N ILE A 83 -19.90 1.83 6.48
CA ILE A 83 -20.24 0.79 5.47
C ILE A 83 -20.08 -0.63 6.01
N THR A 84 -19.16 -0.82 6.96
CA THR A 84 -18.91 -2.12 7.60
C THR A 84 -20.14 -2.65 8.36
N PRO A 85 -20.79 -1.89 9.25
CA PRO A 85 -22.03 -2.34 9.89
C PRO A 85 -23.20 -2.43 8.92
N LEU A 86 -23.29 -1.55 7.90
CA LEU A 86 -24.38 -1.61 6.91
C LEU A 86 -24.31 -2.87 6.03
N LYS A 87 -23.10 -3.33 5.67
CA LYS A 87 -22.88 -4.63 5.01
C LYS A 87 -23.25 -5.81 5.92
N ALA A 88 -23.04 -5.69 7.22
CA ALA A 88 -23.45 -6.73 8.18
C ALA A 88 -24.99 -6.83 8.31
N ILE A 89 -25.71 -5.71 8.18
CA ILE A 89 -27.19 -5.70 8.19
C ILE A 89 -27.76 -6.39 6.94
N LEU A 90 -27.16 -6.20 5.76
CA LEU A 90 -27.53 -6.88 4.50
C LEU A 90 -26.86 -8.25 4.30
N ASN A 91 -26.45 -8.91 5.38
CA ASN A 91 -25.99 -10.29 5.31
C ASN A 91 -27.19 -11.22 4.97
N PRO A 92 -27.04 -12.23 4.09
CA PRO A 92 -28.11 -13.17 3.72
C PRO A 92 -28.79 -13.83 4.93
N PHE A 93 -28.09 -13.97 6.06
CA PHE A 93 -28.67 -14.44 7.31
C PHE A 93 -29.64 -13.43 7.94
N ASN A 94 -29.28 -12.15 8.00
CA ASN A 94 -30.15 -11.10 8.55
C ASN A 94 -31.40 -10.87 7.68
N ILE A 95 -31.28 -11.06 6.36
CA ILE A 95 -32.42 -11.05 5.45
C ILE A 95 -33.37 -12.21 5.78
N LEU A 96 -32.84 -13.41 6.04
CA LEU A 96 -33.62 -14.57 6.48
C LEU A 96 -34.32 -14.30 7.83
N LEU A 97 -33.67 -13.58 8.76
CA LEU A 97 -34.26 -13.22 10.06
C LEU A 97 -35.39 -12.21 9.95
N ILE A 98 -35.26 -11.20 9.08
CA ILE A 98 -36.34 -10.22 8.83
C ILE A 98 -37.59 -10.93 8.30
N VAL A 99 -37.40 -11.93 7.44
CA VAL A 99 -38.48 -12.76 6.88
C VAL A 99 -39.09 -13.71 7.93
N LEU A 100 -38.35 -14.10 8.97
CA LEU A 100 -38.75 -15.14 9.93
C LEU A 100 -39.23 -14.58 11.31
N ALA A 101 -39.24 -13.26 11.49
CA ALA A 101 -39.46 -12.58 12.78
C ALA A 101 -40.90 -12.67 13.37
N GLU A 102 -41.86 -13.33 12.71
CA GLU A 102 -43.25 -13.41 13.20
C GLU A 102 -43.49 -14.41 14.34
N GLY A 103 -42.50 -15.18 14.83
CA GLY A 103 -42.84 -16.20 15.85
C GLY A 103 -41.76 -16.89 16.68
N PHE A 104 -40.53 -16.37 16.83
CA PHE A 104 -39.50 -17.16 17.54
C PHE A 104 -38.43 -16.36 18.29
N ALA A 105 -38.82 -15.73 19.41
CA ALA A 105 -37.96 -14.88 20.24
C ALA A 105 -36.64 -15.56 20.69
N VAL A 106 -36.65 -16.86 20.97
CA VAL A 106 -35.44 -17.59 21.43
C VAL A 106 -34.40 -17.72 20.32
N LEU A 107 -34.82 -17.95 19.08
CA LEU A 107 -33.91 -17.99 17.93
C LEU A 107 -33.33 -16.60 17.67
N VAL A 108 -34.13 -15.54 17.80
CA VAL A 108 -33.67 -14.15 17.66
C VAL A 108 -32.55 -13.84 18.64
N VAL A 109 -32.69 -14.25 19.91
CA VAL A 109 -31.66 -14.01 20.95
C VAL A 109 -30.36 -14.75 20.65
N MET A 110 -30.41 -16.04 20.32
CA MET A 110 -29.22 -16.84 20.02
C MET A 110 -28.46 -16.29 18.80
N VAL A 111 -29.21 -15.82 17.81
CA VAL A 111 -28.66 -15.24 16.60
C VAL A 111 -28.04 -13.86 16.87
N PHE A 112 -28.73 -13.02 17.64
CA PHE A 112 -28.22 -11.70 18.00
C PHE A 112 -26.88 -11.81 18.75
N ILE A 113 -26.78 -12.75 19.69
CA ILE A 113 -25.53 -13.05 20.40
C ILE A 113 -24.45 -13.51 19.41
N SER A 114 -24.80 -14.38 18.47
CA SER A 114 -23.85 -14.89 17.47
C SER A 114 -23.29 -13.76 16.59
N VAL A 115 -24.13 -12.83 16.13
CA VAL A 115 -23.70 -11.66 15.34
C VAL A 115 -22.81 -10.73 16.17
N LEU A 116 -23.16 -10.48 17.43
CA LEU A 116 -22.38 -9.62 18.32
C LEU A 116 -20.98 -10.20 18.57
N VAL A 117 -20.86 -11.52 18.75
CA VAL A 117 -19.57 -12.21 18.92
C VAL A 117 -18.74 -12.13 17.64
N HIS A 118 -19.32 -12.38 16.47
CA HIS A 118 -18.59 -12.29 15.19
C HIS A 118 -18.12 -10.85 14.91
N PHE A 119 -18.96 -9.85 15.20
CA PHE A 119 -18.58 -8.46 15.07
C PHE A 119 -17.43 -8.09 16.01
N TRP A 120 -17.48 -8.55 17.27
CA TRP A 120 -16.42 -8.30 18.24
C TRP A 120 -15.09 -8.96 17.84
N GLN A 121 -15.15 -10.18 17.31
CA GLN A 121 -13.99 -10.90 16.79
C GLN A 121 -13.37 -10.19 15.59
N GLU A 122 -14.20 -9.77 14.63
CA GLU A 122 -13.75 -9.06 13.44
C GLU A 122 -13.17 -7.68 13.79
N TYR A 123 -13.81 -6.95 14.71
CA TYR A 123 -13.31 -5.68 15.22
C TYR A 123 -11.92 -5.85 15.86
N ARG A 124 -11.76 -6.82 16.77
CA ARG A 124 -10.47 -7.09 17.41
C ARG A 124 -9.40 -7.55 16.40
N SER A 125 -9.78 -8.34 15.41
CA SER A 125 -8.90 -8.79 14.33
C SER A 125 -8.39 -7.60 13.51
N SER A 126 -9.29 -6.70 13.11
CA SER A 126 -8.96 -5.51 12.32
C SER A 126 -7.99 -4.55 13.02
N VAL A 127 -8.08 -4.41 14.35
CA VAL A 127 -7.19 -3.55 15.15
C VAL A 127 -5.75 -4.08 15.20
N THR A 128 -5.53 -5.37 14.91
CA THR A 128 -4.18 -5.96 14.91
C THR A 128 -3.42 -5.62 13.62
N VAL A 129 -4.12 -5.45 12.50
CA VAL A 129 -3.51 -5.11 11.20
C VAL A 129 -3.01 -3.66 11.17
N PHE A 130 -3.60 -2.76 11.96
CA PHE A 130 -3.16 -1.36 12.07
C PHE A 130 -1.89 -1.16 12.92
N LYS A 131 -1.25 -2.23 13.42
CA LYS A 131 -0.02 -2.15 14.22
C LYS A 131 1.26 -2.49 13.45
N LEU A 132 1.19 -2.72 12.15
CA LEU A 132 2.36 -2.80 11.25
C LEU A 132 2.33 -1.62 10.27
#